data_AF-A0AAV4ZXQ6-F1
#
_entry.id   AF-A0AAV4ZXQ6-F1
#
_cell.length_a   1.000
_cell.length_b   1.000
_cell.length_c   1.000
_cell.angle_alpha   90.00
_cell.angle_beta   90.00
_cell.angle_gamma   90.00
#
_symmetry.space_group_name_H-M   'P 1'
#
loop_
_entity.id
_entity.type
_entity.pdbx_description
1 polymer ?
#
loop_
_entity_poly.entity_id
_entity_poly.type
_entity_poly.pdbx_seq_one_letter_code
_entity_poly.pdbx_strand_id
1 'polypeptide(L)'
;MLHDLCGFNWSVATMQYDDLWRRHRAVLHTVLNKATFMQYRGTLERYSRTLLVRLHHSPEKFLEHSRHILGAIILGLTYGIKVRPEHDPFVETSEIAATIIGEVSSPGAFYVDVLPILKYVPAWFPGAGFQHKAKQLNQYLQDMIHIPFNQVKASMKAGKATPSVVSNFLEDLETRQDVENFEEEEEILRYIGGVMYLGGIDTTESTVQSFFLAMILYPDVQKAAQRELDKVIGSKSLPSFEDRPNLPYIEAVVKETLRWHPVAPCGFPHRLKEDDIIGEYFVPKGTVVMGNIW
;
A
#
# COMPACT_ATOMS: atom_id res chain seq x y z
N MET A 1 10.99 -13.31 -12.21
CA MET A 1 10.00 -12.66 -13.09
C MET A 1 9.62 -11.27 -12.59
N LEU A 2 9.10 -11.16 -11.36
CA LEU A 2 8.56 -9.90 -10.81
C LEU A 2 9.51 -8.70 -10.89
N HIS A 3 10.77 -8.88 -10.48
CA HIS A 3 11.79 -7.81 -10.55
C HIS A 3 12.21 -7.50 -12.00
N ASP A 4 12.73 -8.51 -12.72
CA ASP A 4 13.40 -8.31 -14.02
C ASP A 4 12.44 -8.13 -15.21
N LEU A 5 11.33 -8.86 -15.27
CA LEU A 5 10.42 -8.86 -16.43
C LEU A 5 9.23 -7.93 -16.23
N CYS A 6 8.69 -7.86 -15.01
CA CYS A 6 7.56 -6.97 -14.71
C CYS A 6 8.01 -5.54 -14.40
N GLY A 7 9.31 -5.30 -14.21
CA GLY A 7 9.86 -3.97 -13.89
C GLY A 7 9.41 -3.43 -12.54
N PHE A 8 9.29 -4.32 -11.55
CA PHE A 8 8.97 -3.96 -10.17
C PHE A 8 10.24 -3.73 -9.33
N ASN A 9 11.26 -3.13 -9.94
CA ASN A 9 12.58 -2.88 -9.38
C ASN A 9 12.68 -1.54 -8.60
N TRP A 10 11.63 -0.73 -8.64
CA TRP A 10 11.54 0.58 -7.98
C TRP A 10 10.91 0.53 -6.59
N SER A 11 10.22 -0.56 -6.24
CA SER A 11 9.54 -0.69 -4.96
C SER A 11 10.52 -1.11 -3.87
N VAL A 12 10.52 -0.39 -2.74
CA VAL A 12 11.35 -0.74 -1.57
C VAL A 12 11.07 -2.14 -1.01
N ALA A 13 9.95 -2.75 -1.38
CA ALA A 13 9.58 -4.12 -0.98
C ALA A 13 10.35 -5.20 -1.77
N THR A 14 10.85 -4.89 -2.96
CA THR A 14 11.46 -5.84 -3.90
C THR A 14 12.87 -5.44 -4.36
N MET A 15 13.26 -4.19 -4.12
CA MET A 15 14.62 -3.69 -4.32
C MET A 15 15.65 -4.51 -3.53
N GLN A 16 16.85 -4.65 -4.10
CA GLN A 16 17.98 -5.20 -3.37
C GLN A 16 18.41 -4.22 -2.28
N TYR A 17 18.83 -4.74 -1.13
CA TYR A 17 19.35 -3.89 -0.07
C TYR A 17 20.69 -3.28 -0.53
N ASP A 18 20.76 -1.98 -0.74
CA ASP A 18 21.96 -1.22 -1.12
C ASP A 18 21.78 0.27 -0.72
N ASP A 19 22.67 1.14 -1.17
CA ASP A 19 22.61 2.57 -0.87
C ASP A 19 21.36 3.23 -1.45
N LEU A 20 20.92 2.77 -2.63
CA LEU A 20 19.72 3.26 -3.28
C LEU A 20 18.48 2.87 -2.49
N TRP A 21 18.38 1.61 -2.03
CA TRP A 21 17.31 1.17 -1.13
C TRP A 21 17.31 1.96 0.17
N ARG A 22 18.48 2.22 0.77
CA ARG A 22 18.59 3.01 2.01
C ARG A 22 18.08 4.43 1.80
N ARG A 23 18.38 5.08 0.66
CA ARG A 23 17.86 6.41 0.31
C ARG A 23 16.34 6.38 0.12
N HIS A 24 15.80 5.43 -0.65
CA HIS A 24 14.35 5.28 -0.80
C HIS A 24 13.66 5.04 0.56
N ARG A 25 14.24 4.20 1.41
CA ARG A 25 13.70 3.91 2.74
C ARG A 25 13.73 5.14 3.65
N ALA A 26 14.77 5.97 3.55
CA ALA A 26 14.86 7.23 4.28
C ALA A 26 13.74 8.20 3.86
N VAL A 27 13.56 8.44 2.55
CA VAL A 27 12.47 9.28 2.03
C VAL A 27 11.10 8.71 2.40
N LEU A 28 10.91 7.39 2.28
CA LEU A 28 9.65 6.76 2.71
C LEU A 28 9.37 7.00 4.20
N HIS A 29 10.40 6.93 5.05
CA HIS A 29 10.26 7.17 6.48
C HIS A 29 9.93 8.64 6.77
N THR A 30 10.52 9.61 6.04
CA THR A 30 10.17 11.02 6.23
C THR A 30 8.73 11.30 5.84
N VAL A 31 8.22 10.73 4.75
CA VAL A 31 6.83 10.93 4.32
C VAL A 31 5.80 10.20 5.19
N LEU A 32 6.14 9.02 5.74
CA LEU A 32 5.25 8.22 6.59
C LEU A 32 5.43 8.45 8.09
N ASN A 33 6.23 9.45 8.50
CA ASN A 33 6.45 9.67 9.92
C ASN A 33 5.16 10.11 10.65
N LYS A 34 5.14 9.90 11.97
CA LYS A 34 3.96 10.17 12.82
C LYS A 34 3.51 11.64 12.76
N ALA A 35 4.44 12.59 12.68
CA ALA A 35 4.12 14.02 12.63
C ALA A 35 3.41 14.37 11.31
N THR A 36 3.92 13.87 10.19
CA THR A 36 3.29 13.99 8.87
C THR A 36 1.89 13.40 8.87
N PHE A 37 1.67 12.26 9.52
CA PHE A 37 0.34 11.65 9.57
C PHE A 37 -0.69 12.45 10.39
N MET A 38 -0.27 13.22 11.39
CA MET A 38 -1.20 14.02 12.22
C MET A 38 -1.97 15.04 11.38
N GLN A 39 -1.36 15.63 10.36
CA GLN A 39 -2.01 16.62 9.49
C GLN A 39 -3.14 16.02 8.63
N TYR A 40 -3.13 14.70 8.44
CA TYR A 40 -4.07 13.98 7.59
C TYR A 40 -5.24 13.35 8.36
N ARG A 41 -5.26 13.43 9.69
CA ARG A 41 -6.34 12.89 10.54
C ARG A 41 -7.72 13.37 10.13
N GLY A 42 -7.88 14.68 9.93
CA GLY A 42 -9.16 15.25 9.49
C GLY A 42 -9.59 14.74 8.10
N THR A 43 -8.63 14.46 7.21
CA THR A 43 -8.92 13.85 5.89
C THR A 43 -9.40 12.40 6.02
N LEU A 44 -8.72 11.61 6.86
CA LEU A 44 -9.12 10.22 7.14
C LEU A 44 -10.49 10.15 7.80
N GLU A 45 -10.80 11.05 8.74
CA GLU A 45 -12.12 11.13 9.36
C GLU A 45 -13.20 11.45 8.32
N ARG A 46 -12.97 12.41 7.41
CA ARG A 46 -13.92 12.73 6.34
C ARG A 46 -14.20 11.52 5.44
N TYR A 47 -13.16 10.83 4.98
CA TYR A 47 -13.33 9.63 4.15
C TYR A 47 -14.03 8.50 4.91
N SER A 48 -13.70 8.30 6.19
CA SER A 48 -14.38 7.32 7.05
C SER A 48 -15.87 7.63 7.18
N ARG A 49 -16.25 8.90 7.35
CA ARG A 49 -17.65 9.33 7.37
C ARG A 49 -18.35 9.09 6.03
N THR A 50 -17.67 9.34 4.90
CA THR A 50 -18.20 9.02 3.57
C THR A 50 -18.45 7.52 3.41
N LEU A 51 -17.54 6.68 3.89
CA LEU A 51 -17.74 5.22 3.90
C LEU A 51 -18.98 4.84 4.71
N LEU A 52 -19.16 5.38 5.91
CA LEU A 52 -20.34 5.11 6.74
C LEU A 52 -21.65 5.49 6.04
N VAL A 53 -21.70 6.64 5.35
CA VAL A 53 -22.88 7.05 4.57
C VAL A 53 -23.17 6.06 3.44
N ARG A 54 -22.13 5.62 2.71
CA ARG A 54 -22.28 4.63 1.62
C ARG A 54 -22.76 3.28 2.13
N LEU A 55 -22.17 2.78 3.22
CA LEU A 55 -22.57 1.55 3.90
C LEU A 55 -24.01 1.64 4.42
N HIS A 56 -24.46 2.81 4.87
CA HIS A 56 -25.85 2.99 5.30
C HIS A 56 -26.84 2.89 4.14
N HIS A 57 -26.50 3.46 2.97
CA HIS A 57 -27.39 3.46 1.81
C HIS A 57 -27.42 2.13 1.04
N SER A 58 -26.29 1.42 0.94
CA SER A 58 -26.16 0.17 0.17
C SER A 58 -25.16 -0.78 0.83
N PRO A 59 -25.52 -1.35 2.00
CA PRO A 59 -24.63 -2.23 2.78
C PRO A 59 -24.19 -3.48 2.02
N GLU A 60 -24.99 -3.96 1.07
CA GLU A 60 -24.68 -5.11 0.21
C GLU A 60 -23.43 -4.89 -0.66
N LYS A 61 -23.06 -3.63 -0.91
CA LYS A 61 -21.87 -3.23 -1.68
C LYS A 61 -20.67 -2.88 -0.80
N PHE A 62 -20.61 -3.37 0.45
CA PHE A 62 -19.58 -2.96 1.40
C PHE A 62 -18.14 -3.15 0.92
N LEU A 63 -17.87 -4.18 0.12
CA LEU A 63 -16.54 -4.43 -0.48
C LEU A 63 -16.16 -3.32 -1.46
N GLU A 64 -17.04 -3.05 -2.44
CA GLU A 64 -16.86 -1.97 -3.43
C GLU A 64 -16.67 -0.62 -2.73
N HIS A 65 -17.49 -0.34 -1.71
CA HIS A 65 -17.38 0.90 -0.93
C HIS A 65 -16.05 1.00 -0.19
N SER A 66 -15.61 -0.08 0.46
CA SER A 66 -14.35 -0.11 1.23
C SER A 66 -13.16 0.12 0.30
N ARG A 67 -13.08 -0.65 -0.80
CA ARG A 67 -12.03 -0.51 -1.81
C ARG A 67 -11.96 0.90 -2.37
N HIS A 68 -13.11 1.42 -2.78
CA HIS A 68 -13.21 2.76 -3.33
C HIS A 68 -12.73 3.85 -2.38
N ILE A 69 -13.20 3.82 -1.12
CA ILE A 69 -12.83 4.84 -0.14
C ILE A 69 -11.34 4.73 0.23
N LEU A 70 -10.78 3.54 0.30
CA LEU A 70 -9.35 3.35 0.52
C LEU A 70 -8.52 3.89 -0.64
N GLY A 71 -8.96 3.67 -1.89
CA GLY A 71 -8.38 4.31 -3.07
C GLY A 71 -8.45 5.84 -2.99
N ALA A 72 -9.60 6.39 -2.62
CA ALA A 72 -9.78 7.83 -2.43
C ALA A 72 -8.90 8.42 -1.32
N ILE A 73 -8.72 7.69 -0.21
CA ILE A 73 -7.81 8.04 0.86
C ILE A 73 -6.38 8.10 0.31
N ILE A 74 -5.86 7.01 -0.26
CA ILE A 74 -4.44 6.96 -0.61
C ILE A 74 -4.08 7.94 -1.73
N LEU A 75 -4.96 8.11 -2.73
CA LEU A 75 -4.75 9.05 -3.83
C LEU A 75 -4.88 10.51 -3.36
N GLY A 76 -5.82 10.78 -2.45
CA GLY A 76 -5.98 12.10 -1.84
C GLY A 76 -4.81 12.47 -0.93
N LEU A 77 -4.30 11.53 -0.13
CA LEU A 77 -3.17 11.76 0.77
C LEU A 77 -1.85 11.89 -0.01
N THR A 78 -1.60 10.98 -0.94
CA THR A 78 -0.32 10.89 -1.66
C THR A 78 -0.20 11.99 -2.71
N TYR A 79 -1.26 12.20 -3.50
CA TYR A 79 -1.23 13.07 -4.68
C TYR A 79 -2.22 14.23 -4.64
N GLY A 80 -3.07 14.35 -3.61
CA GLY A 80 -4.10 15.39 -3.58
C GLY A 80 -5.18 15.21 -4.65
N ILE A 81 -5.28 14.01 -5.23
CA ILE A 81 -6.22 13.70 -6.31
C ILE A 81 -7.60 13.39 -5.72
N LYS A 82 -8.63 14.02 -6.28
CA LYS A 82 -10.03 13.71 -5.99
C LYS A 82 -10.50 12.60 -6.90
N VAL A 83 -10.70 11.42 -6.32
CA VAL A 83 -11.24 10.23 -6.98
C VAL A 83 -12.70 10.46 -7.38
N ARG A 84 -13.09 9.98 -8.57
CA ARG A 84 -14.47 9.99 -9.06
C ARG A 84 -15.36 9.18 -8.11
N PRO A 85 -16.68 9.43 -8.01
CA PRO A 85 -17.53 8.68 -7.08
C PRO A 85 -17.60 7.16 -7.35
N GLU A 86 -17.48 6.76 -8.62
CA GLU A 86 -17.55 5.38 -9.12
C GLU A 86 -16.61 5.26 -10.32
N HIS A 87 -16.15 4.03 -10.61
CA HIS A 87 -15.31 3.71 -11.78
C HIS A 87 -14.15 4.69 -11.98
N ASP A 88 -13.41 4.92 -10.89
CA ASP A 88 -12.25 5.79 -10.95
C ASP A 88 -11.09 5.05 -11.61
N PRO A 89 -10.49 5.60 -12.67
CA PRO A 89 -9.46 4.90 -13.44
C PRO A 89 -8.23 4.58 -12.61
N PHE A 90 -7.90 5.38 -11.59
CA PHE A 90 -6.78 5.05 -10.71
C PHE A 90 -7.13 3.86 -9.82
N VAL A 91 -8.29 3.86 -9.18
CA VAL A 91 -8.67 2.74 -8.32
C VAL A 91 -8.69 1.41 -9.10
N GLU A 92 -9.26 1.42 -10.31
CA GLU A 92 -9.28 0.26 -11.20
C GLU A 92 -7.88 -0.16 -11.68
N THR A 93 -7.00 0.79 -12.02
CA THR A 93 -5.60 0.51 -12.40
C THR A 93 -4.86 -0.23 -11.29
N SER A 94 -5.02 0.23 -10.03
CA SER A 94 -4.39 -0.41 -8.87
C SER A 94 -4.93 -1.82 -8.64
N GLU A 95 -6.22 -2.04 -8.88
CA GLU A 95 -6.84 -3.36 -8.74
C GLU A 95 -6.31 -4.38 -9.74
N ILE A 96 -6.22 -3.97 -11.00
CA ILE A 96 -5.69 -4.83 -12.04
C ILE A 96 -4.21 -5.15 -11.75
N ALA A 97 -3.43 -4.13 -11.39
CA ALA A 97 -2.01 -4.31 -11.05
C ALA A 97 -1.82 -5.29 -9.90
N ALA A 98 -2.57 -5.12 -8.81
CA ALA A 98 -2.43 -5.95 -7.63
C ALA A 98 -2.93 -7.39 -7.83
N THR A 99 -3.99 -7.59 -8.62
CA THR A 99 -4.43 -8.92 -9.06
C THR A 99 -3.30 -9.64 -9.81
N ILE A 100 -2.68 -8.98 -10.79
CA ILE A 100 -1.58 -9.58 -11.55
C ILE A 100 -0.37 -9.82 -10.64
N ILE A 101 -0.04 -8.90 -9.72
CA ILE A 101 1.04 -9.11 -8.73
C ILE A 101 0.79 -10.36 -7.90
N GLY A 102 -0.44 -10.57 -7.40
CA GLY A 102 -0.80 -11.76 -6.64
C GLY A 102 -0.57 -13.05 -7.43
N GLU A 103 -0.92 -13.06 -8.72
CA GLU A 103 -0.68 -14.19 -9.60
C GLU A 103 0.82 -14.43 -9.88
N VAL A 104 1.57 -13.38 -10.24
CA VAL A 104 2.99 -13.51 -10.61
C VAL A 104 3.94 -13.68 -9.42
N SER A 105 3.48 -13.36 -8.21
CA SER A 105 4.25 -13.55 -6.97
C SER A 105 3.96 -14.90 -6.30
N SER A 106 3.00 -15.67 -6.82
CA SER A 106 2.64 -16.96 -6.25
C SER A 106 3.77 -17.99 -6.45
N PRO A 107 4.32 -18.58 -5.37
CA PRO A 107 5.40 -19.55 -5.48
C PRO A 107 5.04 -20.72 -6.40
N GLY A 108 5.87 -20.96 -7.42
CA GLY A 108 5.67 -22.07 -8.37
C GLY A 108 4.67 -21.79 -9.49
N ALA A 109 4.06 -20.60 -9.55
CA ALA A 109 3.14 -20.25 -10.64
C ALA A 109 3.82 -20.18 -12.02
N PHE A 110 5.11 -19.80 -12.06
CA PHE A 110 5.86 -19.67 -13.30
C PHE A 110 7.26 -20.29 -13.21
N TYR A 111 7.60 -21.18 -14.14
CA TYR A 111 8.92 -21.81 -14.19
C TYR A 111 10.08 -20.83 -14.35
N VAL A 112 9.83 -19.63 -14.91
CA VAL A 112 10.87 -18.60 -15.08
C VAL A 112 11.43 -18.08 -13.75
N ASP A 113 10.70 -18.24 -12.64
CA ASP A 113 11.19 -17.90 -11.30
C ASP A 113 12.15 -18.97 -10.73
N VAL A 114 12.04 -20.21 -11.21
CA VAL A 114 12.93 -21.33 -10.84
C VAL A 114 14.11 -21.47 -11.81
N LEU A 115 13.85 -21.24 -13.09
CA LEU A 115 14.81 -21.36 -14.18
C LEU A 115 14.97 -19.99 -14.87
N PRO A 116 15.87 -19.11 -14.38
CA PRO A 116 16.02 -17.75 -14.89
C PRO A 116 16.33 -17.66 -16.39
N ILE A 117 16.93 -18.70 -16.98
CA ILE A 117 17.21 -18.76 -18.43
C ILE A 117 15.94 -18.64 -19.28
N LEU A 118 14.78 -19.02 -18.73
CA LEU A 118 13.51 -18.92 -19.45
C LEU A 118 13.08 -17.47 -19.73
N LYS A 119 13.67 -16.47 -19.05
CA LYS A 119 13.38 -15.05 -19.32
C LYS A 119 13.71 -14.59 -20.73
N TYR A 120 14.57 -15.34 -21.43
CA TYR A 120 14.96 -15.08 -22.82
C TYR A 120 14.08 -15.81 -23.84
N VAL A 121 13.14 -16.64 -23.40
CA VAL A 121 12.18 -17.30 -24.30
C VAL A 121 11.26 -16.25 -24.93
N PRO A 122 11.16 -16.17 -26.26
CA PRO A 122 10.30 -15.21 -26.94
C PRO A 122 8.82 -15.40 -26.58
N ALA A 123 8.07 -14.30 -26.55
CA ALA A 123 6.65 -14.31 -26.16
C ALA A 123 5.74 -15.20 -27.03
N TRP A 124 6.14 -15.49 -28.29
CA TRP A 124 5.38 -16.36 -29.20
C TRP A 124 5.53 -17.85 -28.88
N PHE A 125 6.53 -18.25 -28.10
CA PHE A 125 6.83 -19.66 -27.83
C PHE A 125 5.76 -20.30 -26.94
N PRO A 126 5.34 -21.56 -27.20
CA PRO A 126 4.37 -22.26 -26.36
C PRO A 126 4.80 -22.30 -24.89
N GLY A 127 3.94 -21.82 -23.99
CA GLY A 127 4.25 -21.73 -22.55
C GLY A 127 4.91 -20.41 -22.12
N ALA A 128 5.27 -19.51 -23.04
CA ALA A 128 5.83 -18.19 -22.74
C ALA A 128 4.77 -17.11 -22.43
N GLY A 129 3.55 -17.51 -22.05
CA GLY A 129 2.45 -16.59 -21.69
C GLY A 129 2.81 -15.61 -20.56
N PHE A 130 3.78 -15.98 -19.71
CA PHE A 130 4.33 -15.11 -18.67
C PHE A 130 4.95 -13.82 -19.22
N GLN A 131 5.49 -13.81 -20.45
CA GLN A 131 6.05 -12.59 -21.06
C GLN A 131 4.97 -11.54 -21.30
N HIS A 132 3.78 -11.96 -21.74
CA HIS A 132 2.64 -11.06 -21.95
C HIS A 132 2.11 -10.52 -20.63
N LYS A 133 1.97 -11.38 -19.61
CA LYS A 133 1.59 -10.95 -18.25
C LYS A 133 2.60 -9.98 -17.65
N ALA A 134 3.90 -10.26 -17.79
CA ALA A 134 4.96 -9.37 -17.30
C ALA A 134 4.91 -7.99 -17.98
N LYS A 135 4.75 -7.96 -19.31
CA LYS A 135 4.60 -6.71 -20.06
C LYS A 135 3.33 -5.94 -19.65
N GLN A 136 2.22 -6.64 -19.46
CA GLN A 136 0.96 -6.02 -19.02
C GLN A 136 1.12 -5.42 -17.63
N LEU A 137 1.68 -6.17 -16.67
CA LEU A 137 1.95 -5.65 -15.33
C LEU A 137 2.90 -4.46 -15.38
N ASN A 138 3.98 -4.53 -16.18
CA ASN A 138 4.90 -3.41 -16.32
C ASN A 138 4.19 -2.13 -16.75
N GLN A 139 3.31 -2.20 -17.76
CA GLN A 139 2.53 -1.05 -18.20
C GLN A 139 1.69 -0.46 -17.07
N TYR A 140 0.94 -1.29 -16.33
CA TYR A 140 0.15 -0.79 -15.20
C TYR A 140 1.00 -0.18 -14.09
N LEU A 141 2.16 -0.77 -13.77
CA LEU A 141 3.07 -0.20 -12.78
C LEU A 141 3.60 1.16 -13.22
N GLN A 142 3.99 1.31 -14.49
CA GLN A 142 4.43 2.60 -15.04
C GLN A 142 3.30 3.64 -14.97
N ASP A 143 2.07 3.25 -15.34
CA ASP A 143 0.91 4.14 -15.28
C ASP A 143 0.62 4.60 -13.84
N MET A 144 0.69 3.69 -12.87
CA MET A 144 0.52 4.00 -11.44
C MET A 144 1.57 4.96 -10.89
N ILE A 145 2.82 4.85 -11.34
CA ILE A 145 3.93 5.68 -10.88
C ILE A 145 3.89 7.07 -11.52
N HIS A 146 3.69 7.11 -12.85
CA HIS A 146 3.91 8.33 -13.62
C HIS A 146 2.66 9.19 -13.75
N ILE A 147 1.47 8.61 -13.97
CA ILE A 147 0.28 9.41 -14.29
C ILE A 147 -0.13 10.29 -13.10
N PRO A 148 -0.33 9.77 -11.87
CA PRO A 148 -0.70 10.60 -10.73
C PRO A 148 0.36 11.65 -10.41
N PHE A 149 1.64 11.27 -10.44
CA PHE A 149 2.75 12.17 -10.12
C PHE A 149 2.83 13.34 -11.10
N ASN A 150 2.72 13.07 -12.40
CA ASN A 150 2.73 14.11 -13.44
C ASN A 150 1.51 15.05 -13.32
N GLN A 151 0.34 14.53 -12.89
CA GLN A 151 -0.83 15.36 -12.62
C GLN A 151 -0.60 16.33 -11.43
N VAL A 152 0.10 15.90 -10.39
CA VAL A 152 0.49 16.78 -9.28
C VAL A 152 1.39 17.89 -9.79
N LYS A 153 2.48 17.56 -10.50
CA LYS A 153 3.41 18.56 -11.05
C LYS A 153 2.71 19.57 -11.96
N ALA A 154 1.82 19.09 -12.85
CA ALA A 154 1.04 19.97 -13.71
C ALA A 154 0.12 20.90 -12.91
N SER A 155 -0.50 20.40 -11.84
CA SER A 155 -1.37 21.19 -10.97
C SER A 155 -0.61 22.19 -10.12
N MET A 156 0.60 21.86 -9.67
CA MET A 156 1.50 22.78 -8.96
C MET A 156 1.92 23.93 -9.87
N LYS A 157 2.36 23.63 -11.09
CA LYS A 157 2.71 24.65 -12.10
C LYS A 157 1.53 25.58 -12.43
N ALA A 158 0.31 25.08 -12.35
CA ALA A 158 -0.91 25.85 -12.58
C ALA A 158 -1.41 26.62 -11.33
N GLY A 159 -0.75 26.50 -10.17
CA GLY A 159 -1.19 27.10 -8.91
C GLY A 159 -2.50 26.52 -8.35
N LYS A 160 -2.83 25.28 -8.71
CA LYS A 160 -4.09 24.59 -8.38
C LYS A 160 -3.89 23.27 -7.62
N ALA A 161 -2.66 22.96 -7.20
CA ALA A 161 -2.38 21.74 -6.46
C ALA A 161 -3.11 21.74 -5.12
N THR A 162 -3.68 20.59 -4.77
CA THR A 162 -4.18 20.34 -3.41
C THR A 162 -3.01 19.83 -2.57
N PRO A 163 -2.82 20.33 -1.32
CA PRO A 163 -1.76 19.84 -0.45
C PRO A 163 -1.82 18.32 -0.26
N SER A 164 -0.67 17.67 -0.43
CA SER A 164 -0.49 16.22 -0.46
C SER A 164 0.95 15.87 -0.10
N VAL A 165 1.24 14.58 0.13
CA VAL A 165 2.61 14.15 0.43
C VAL A 165 3.56 14.55 -0.70
N VAL A 166 3.20 14.28 -1.95
CA VAL A 166 4.04 14.59 -3.11
C VAL A 166 4.20 16.10 -3.28
N SER A 167 3.12 16.89 -3.23
CA SER A 167 3.23 18.34 -3.44
C SER A 167 4.06 19.00 -2.33
N ASN A 168 3.83 18.63 -1.07
CA ASN A 168 4.55 19.22 0.06
C ASN A 168 6.03 18.87 0.03
N PHE A 169 6.37 17.63 -0.37
CA PHE A 169 7.76 17.22 -0.51
C PHE A 169 8.44 17.94 -1.69
N LEU A 170 7.76 18.10 -2.83
CA LEU A 170 8.31 18.86 -3.96
C LEU A 170 8.54 20.34 -3.59
N GLU A 171 7.60 20.97 -2.87
CA GLU A 171 7.78 22.34 -2.35
C GLU A 171 8.97 22.43 -1.38
N ASP A 172 9.12 21.48 -0.46
CA ASP A 172 10.27 21.42 0.45
C ASP A 172 11.58 21.26 -0.35
N LEU A 173 11.62 20.33 -1.30
CA LEU A 173 12.78 20.10 -2.19
C LEU A 173 13.22 21.37 -2.92
N GLU A 174 12.28 22.19 -3.40
CA GLU A 174 12.59 23.44 -4.11
C GLU A 174 13.19 24.51 -3.18
N THR A 175 12.92 24.45 -1.87
CA THR A 175 13.41 25.43 -0.89
C THR A 175 14.72 25.05 -0.21
N ARG A 176 15.07 23.76 -0.22
CA ARG A 176 16.29 23.23 0.42
C ARG A 176 17.54 23.60 -0.36
N GLN A 177 18.57 24.09 0.36
CA GLN A 177 19.86 24.47 -0.22
C GLN A 177 20.90 23.33 -0.24
N ASP A 178 20.62 22.24 0.49
CA ASP A 178 21.48 21.07 0.66
C ASP A 178 21.19 19.94 -0.35
N VAL A 179 20.33 20.19 -1.35
CA VAL A 179 19.98 19.21 -2.37
C VAL A 179 21.06 19.16 -3.45
N GLU A 180 21.92 18.13 -3.41
CA GLU A 180 22.96 17.92 -4.42
C GLU A 180 22.38 17.56 -5.80
N ASN A 181 21.30 16.76 -5.84
CA ASN A 181 20.65 16.32 -7.07
C ASN A 181 19.12 16.30 -6.94
N PHE A 182 18.47 17.35 -7.42
CA PHE A 182 17.01 17.49 -7.38
C PHE A 182 16.29 16.41 -8.20
N GLU A 183 16.82 16.04 -9.38
CA GLU A 183 16.18 15.07 -10.27
C GLU A 183 16.14 13.68 -9.66
N GLU A 184 17.21 13.28 -8.95
CA GLU A 184 17.27 12.01 -8.24
C GLU A 184 16.27 11.96 -7.08
N GLU A 185 16.22 13.01 -6.25
CA GLU A 185 15.26 13.08 -5.14
C GLU A 185 13.80 13.10 -5.63
N GLU A 186 13.53 13.79 -6.75
CA GLU A 186 12.23 13.76 -7.41
C GLU A 186 11.87 12.35 -7.89
N GLU A 187 12.81 11.63 -8.50
CA GLU A 187 12.60 10.27 -8.99
C GLU A 187 12.33 9.31 -7.82
N ILE A 188 13.10 9.40 -6.73
CA ILE A 188 12.86 8.61 -5.51
C ILE A 188 11.45 8.90 -4.97
N LEU A 189 11.06 10.17 -4.86
CA LEU A 189 9.73 10.56 -4.39
C LEU A 189 8.63 9.97 -5.29
N ARG A 190 8.83 9.97 -6.61
CA ARG A 190 7.89 9.38 -7.57
C ARG A 190 7.65 7.91 -7.29
N TYR A 191 8.72 7.14 -7.08
CA TYR A 191 8.61 5.73 -6.71
C TYR A 191 7.99 5.53 -5.34
N ILE A 192 8.31 6.38 -4.35
CA ILE A 192 7.67 6.34 -3.03
C ILE A 192 6.17 6.60 -3.12
N GLY A 193 5.72 7.54 -3.96
CA GLY A 193 4.31 7.74 -4.24
C GLY A 193 3.64 6.48 -4.79
N GLY A 194 4.31 5.81 -5.76
CA GLY A 194 3.85 4.53 -6.31
C GLY A 194 3.76 3.43 -5.25
N VAL A 195 4.72 3.34 -4.33
CA VAL A 195 4.72 2.37 -3.22
C VAL A 195 3.54 2.64 -2.29
N MET A 196 3.31 3.90 -1.93
CA MET A 196 2.19 4.29 -1.07
C MET A 196 0.85 3.93 -1.71
N TYR A 197 0.68 4.25 -2.99
CA TYR A 197 -0.53 3.98 -3.74
C TYR A 197 -0.82 2.48 -3.85
N LEU A 198 0.15 1.68 -4.30
CA LEU A 198 -0.04 0.23 -4.43
C LEU A 198 -0.22 -0.46 -3.07
N GLY A 199 0.58 -0.10 -2.08
CA GLY A 199 0.57 -0.74 -0.76
C GLY A 199 -0.63 -0.33 0.11
N GLY A 200 -1.18 0.87 -0.09
CA GLY A 200 -2.16 1.46 0.82
C GLY A 200 -3.61 0.99 0.64
N ILE A 201 -3.96 0.42 -0.51
CA ILE A 201 -5.33 0.00 -0.83
C ILE A 201 -5.57 -1.45 -0.37
N ASP A 202 -4.96 -2.40 -1.05
CA ASP A 202 -5.32 -3.83 -0.93
C ASP A 202 -5.04 -4.42 0.46
N THR A 203 -3.95 -3.99 1.12
CA THR A 203 -3.61 -4.45 2.47
C THR A 203 -4.62 -3.96 3.51
N THR A 204 -4.99 -2.68 3.44
CA THR A 204 -6.00 -2.10 4.32
C THR A 204 -7.38 -2.69 4.03
N GLU A 205 -7.71 -2.91 2.76
CA GLU A 205 -8.99 -3.52 2.36
C GLU A 205 -9.12 -4.93 2.92
N SER A 206 -8.09 -5.77 2.73
CA SER A 206 -8.07 -7.14 3.27
C SER A 206 -8.23 -7.17 4.79
N THR A 207 -7.65 -6.20 5.50
CA THR A 207 -7.83 -6.04 6.95
C THR A 207 -9.27 -5.66 7.29
N VAL A 208 -9.88 -4.72 6.56
CA VAL A 208 -11.28 -4.31 6.76
C VAL A 208 -12.25 -5.47 6.47
N GLN A 209 -12.00 -6.26 5.42
CA GLN A 209 -12.78 -7.46 5.12
C GLN A 209 -12.66 -8.48 6.26
N SER A 210 -11.46 -8.71 6.77
CA SER A 210 -11.21 -9.59 7.91
C SER A 210 -11.93 -9.10 9.17
N PHE A 211 -11.97 -7.78 9.39
CA PHE A 211 -12.74 -7.17 10.48
C PHE A 211 -14.24 -7.46 10.33
N PHE A 212 -14.83 -7.24 9.15
CA PHE A 212 -16.25 -7.55 8.93
C PHE A 212 -16.55 -9.03 9.19
N LEU A 213 -15.69 -9.94 8.69
CA LEU A 213 -15.82 -11.37 8.95
C LEU A 213 -15.76 -11.67 10.46
N ALA A 214 -14.78 -11.09 11.17
CA ALA A 214 -14.64 -11.28 12.61
C ALA A 214 -15.88 -10.79 13.38
N MET A 215 -16.44 -9.64 13.01
CA MET A 215 -17.63 -9.11 13.68
C MET A 215 -18.89 -9.96 13.42
N ILE A 216 -18.98 -10.61 12.26
CA ILE A 216 -20.04 -11.58 11.95
C ILE A 216 -19.89 -12.85 12.80
N LEU A 217 -18.68 -13.39 12.90
CA LEU A 217 -18.40 -14.63 13.63
C LEU A 217 -18.43 -14.46 15.16
N TYR A 218 -18.09 -13.27 15.66
CA TYR A 218 -17.97 -12.98 17.09
C TYR A 218 -18.84 -11.76 17.49
N PRO A 219 -20.18 -11.88 17.42
CA PRO A 219 -21.09 -10.76 17.68
C PRO A 219 -20.99 -10.20 19.10
N ASP A 220 -20.57 -11.00 20.09
CA ASP A 220 -20.37 -10.52 21.46
C ASP A 220 -19.16 -9.58 21.58
N VAL A 221 -18.11 -9.81 20.78
CA VAL A 221 -16.96 -8.89 20.67
C VAL A 221 -17.42 -7.56 20.08
N GLN A 222 -18.23 -7.61 19.01
CA GLN A 222 -18.81 -6.41 18.40
C GLN A 222 -19.65 -5.60 19.40
N LYS A 223 -20.54 -6.27 20.15
CA LYS A 223 -21.36 -5.62 21.19
C LYS A 223 -20.53 -5.00 22.30
N ALA A 224 -19.43 -5.65 22.71
CA ALA A 224 -18.53 -5.11 23.72
C ALA A 224 -17.81 -3.85 23.21
N ALA A 225 -17.35 -3.85 21.96
CA ALA A 225 -16.75 -2.66 21.33
C ALA A 225 -17.76 -1.49 21.22
N GLN A 226 -19.00 -1.78 20.86
CA GLN A 226 -20.09 -0.79 20.83
C GLN A 226 -20.36 -0.19 22.22
N ARG A 227 -20.39 -1.00 23.29
CA ARG A 227 -20.54 -0.49 24.66
C ARG A 227 -19.40 0.44 25.09
N GLU A 228 -18.17 0.16 24.66
CA GLU A 228 -17.04 1.06 24.91
C GLU A 228 -17.24 2.40 24.19
N LEU A 229 -17.62 2.37 22.89
CA LEU A 229 -17.95 3.58 22.12
C LEU A 229 -19.06 4.39 22.79
N ASP A 230 -20.17 3.75 23.17
CA ASP A 230 -21.32 4.40 23.79
C ASP A 230 -20.94 5.05 25.13
N LYS A 231 -20.04 4.43 25.89
CA LYS A 231 -19.57 4.96 27.18
C LYS A 231 -18.65 6.16 27.03
N VAL A 232 -17.75 6.13 26.04
CA VAL A 232 -16.70 7.15 25.87
C VAL A 232 -17.18 8.35 25.08
N ILE A 233 -17.91 8.10 23.99
CA ILE A 233 -18.30 9.12 23.00
C ILE A 233 -19.78 9.47 23.16
N GLY A 234 -20.62 8.50 23.53
CA GLY A 234 -22.08 8.65 23.56
C GLY A 234 -22.70 8.60 22.15
N SER A 235 -23.97 8.99 22.06
CA SER A 235 -24.79 8.79 20.86
C SER A 235 -24.89 9.99 19.91
N LYS A 236 -24.26 11.13 20.25
CA LYS A 236 -24.44 12.41 19.53
C LYS A 236 -23.27 12.79 18.61
N SER A 237 -22.14 12.11 18.72
CA SER A 237 -20.92 12.43 17.98
C SER A 237 -20.31 11.18 17.35
N LEU A 238 -19.61 11.37 16.24
CA LEU A 238 -18.80 10.31 15.62
C LEU A 238 -17.39 10.31 16.23
N PRO A 239 -16.70 9.16 16.30
CA PRO A 239 -15.34 9.09 16.80
C PRO A 239 -14.36 9.97 16.03
N SER A 240 -13.38 10.47 16.75
CA SER A 240 -12.22 11.20 16.24
C SER A 240 -10.92 10.52 16.67
N PHE A 241 -9.80 10.97 16.13
CA PHE A 241 -8.48 10.49 16.58
C PHE A 241 -8.15 10.89 18.04
N GLU A 242 -8.83 11.88 18.61
CA GLU A 242 -8.64 12.33 20.00
C GLU A 242 -9.23 11.34 21.00
N ASP A 243 -10.22 10.55 20.59
CA ASP A 243 -10.89 9.57 21.45
C ASP A 243 -10.08 8.27 21.61
N ARG A 244 -9.20 7.97 20.65
CA ARG A 244 -8.46 6.70 20.57
C ARG A 244 -7.75 6.28 21.87
N PRO A 245 -7.08 7.17 22.64
CA PRO A 245 -6.46 6.81 23.92
C PRO A 245 -7.46 6.27 24.97
N ASN A 246 -8.75 6.63 24.84
CA ASN A 246 -9.83 6.21 25.74
C ASN A 246 -10.61 5.00 25.22
N LEU A 247 -10.18 4.38 24.11
CA LEU A 247 -10.84 3.22 23.48
C LEU A 247 -9.93 1.96 23.49
N PRO A 248 -9.46 1.50 24.66
CA PRO A 248 -8.51 0.39 24.75
C PRO A 248 -9.06 -0.95 24.24
N TYR A 249 -10.36 -1.22 24.39
CA TYR A 249 -10.96 -2.45 23.89
C TYR A 249 -11.05 -2.45 22.36
N ILE A 250 -11.43 -1.33 21.74
CA ILE A 250 -11.41 -1.19 20.27
C ILE A 250 -9.99 -1.30 19.74
N GLU A 251 -9.00 -0.69 20.42
CA GLU A 251 -7.60 -0.85 20.05
C GLU A 251 -7.17 -2.33 20.10
N ALA A 252 -7.66 -3.10 21.07
CA ALA A 252 -7.44 -4.54 21.14
C ALA A 252 -8.13 -5.28 19.98
N VAL A 253 -9.36 -4.91 19.60
CA VAL A 253 -10.07 -5.50 18.45
C VAL A 253 -9.32 -5.23 17.13
N VAL A 254 -8.80 -4.02 16.94
CA VAL A 254 -7.99 -3.67 15.75
C VAL A 254 -6.72 -4.53 15.71
N LYS A 255 -6.00 -4.63 16.82
CA LYS A 255 -4.78 -5.47 16.92
C LYS A 255 -5.10 -6.95 16.70
N GLU A 256 -6.19 -7.44 17.26
CA GLU A 256 -6.60 -8.84 17.11
C GLU A 256 -7.05 -9.15 15.69
N THR A 257 -7.68 -8.21 14.99
CA THR A 257 -8.00 -8.36 13.56
C THR A 257 -6.72 -8.57 12.74
N LEU A 258 -5.70 -7.74 12.99
CA LEU A 258 -4.40 -7.83 12.31
C LEU A 258 -3.64 -9.11 12.64
N ARG A 259 -3.79 -9.64 13.87
CA ARG A 259 -3.17 -10.89 14.33
C ARG A 259 -3.90 -12.13 13.84
N TRP A 260 -5.24 -12.10 13.81
CA TRP A 260 -6.08 -13.26 13.51
C TRP A 260 -6.07 -13.64 12.03
N HIS A 261 -6.06 -12.64 11.14
CA HIS A 261 -6.01 -12.85 9.70
C HIS A 261 -4.98 -11.92 9.05
N PRO A 262 -3.67 -12.21 9.20
CA PRO A 262 -2.62 -11.36 8.68
C PRO A 262 -2.67 -11.31 7.15
N VAL A 263 -2.64 -10.10 6.59
CA VAL A 263 -2.80 -9.84 5.14
C VAL A 263 -1.69 -10.45 4.28
N ALA A 264 -0.52 -10.71 4.87
CA ALA A 264 0.63 -11.30 4.20
C ALA A 264 1.21 -12.42 5.09
N PRO A 265 0.60 -13.63 5.11
CA PRO A 265 0.93 -14.67 6.09
C PRO A 265 2.37 -15.18 5.99
N CYS A 266 3.01 -15.06 4.81
CA CYS A 266 4.41 -15.43 4.60
C CYS A 266 5.37 -14.23 4.49
N GLY A 267 4.87 -13.01 4.73
CA GLY A 267 5.61 -11.78 4.47
C GLY A 267 6.16 -11.67 3.04
N PHE A 268 7.22 -10.88 2.87
CA PHE A 268 8.04 -10.88 1.66
C PHE A 268 9.31 -11.72 1.88
N PRO A 269 9.80 -12.46 0.87
CA PRO A 269 11.03 -13.22 0.98
C PRO A 269 12.24 -12.31 1.26
N HIS A 270 13.06 -12.68 2.24
CA HIS A 270 14.37 -12.08 2.48
C HIS A 270 15.47 -12.96 1.91
N ARG A 271 16.63 -12.37 1.56
CA ARG A 271 17.79 -13.12 1.07
C ARG A 271 19.04 -12.74 1.83
N LEU A 272 19.77 -13.74 2.32
CA LEU A 272 21.03 -13.51 3.04
C LEU A 272 22.10 -12.93 2.10
N LYS A 273 22.78 -11.88 2.57
CA LYS A 273 23.90 -11.23 1.87
C LYS A 273 25.25 -11.85 2.16
N GLU A 274 25.37 -12.46 3.33
CA GLU A 274 26.54 -13.16 3.85
C GLU A 274 26.06 -14.39 4.63
N ASP A 275 26.99 -15.29 4.92
CA ASP A 275 26.69 -16.45 5.76
C ASP A 275 26.32 -15.96 7.16
N ASP A 276 25.32 -16.59 7.80
CA ASP A 276 24.84 -16.17 9.11
C ASP A 276 24.46 -17.38 9.99
N ILE A 277 24.22 -17.13 11.28
CA ILE A 277 23.73 -18.12 12.24
C ILE A 277 22.37 -17.64 12.77
N ILE A 278 21.32 -18.38 12.46
CA ILE A 278 19.97 -18.11 12.98
C ILE A 278 19.68 -19.14 14.08
N GLY A 279 19.70 -18.68 15.33
CA GLY A 279 19.62 -19.55 16.50
C GLY A 279 20.85 -20.45 16.60
N GLU A 280 20.67 -21.74 16.36
CA GLU A 280 21.73 -22.77 16.36
C GLU A 280 22.11 -23.27 14.95
N TYR A 281 21.47 -22.73 13.90
CA TYR A 281 21.63 -23.20 12.52
C TYR A 281 22.51 -22.25 11.70
N PHE A 282 23.52 -22.81 11.03
CA PHE A 282 24.26 -22.10 9.99
C PHE A 282 23.39 -21.96 8.74
N VAL A 283 23.26 -20.74 8.25
CA VAL A 283 22.46 -20.39 7.06
C VAL A 283 23.40 -19.77 6.03
N PRO A 284 23.63 -20.43 4.88
CA PRO A 284 24.54 -19.92 3.86
C PRO A 284 24.03 -18.63 3.20
N LYS A 285 24.97 -17.80 2.76
CA LYS A 285 24.74 -16.66 1.87
C LYS A 285 23.86 -17.04 0.70
N GLY A 286 22.93 -16.16 0.36
CA GLY A 286 22.03 -16.33 -0.76
C GLY A 286 20.81 -17.19 -0.46
N THR A 287 20.72 -17.81 0.72
CA THR A 287 19.52 -18.49 1.20
C THR A 287 18.34 -17.51 1.23
N VAL A 288 17.19 -17.97 0.73
CA VAL A 288 15.92 -17.24 0.82
C VAL A 288 15.21 -17.64 2.11
N VAL A 289 14.85 -16.67 2.92
CA VAL A 289 14.14 -16.83 4.19
C VAL A 289 12.73 -16.29 4.02
N MET A 290 11.75 -17.13 4.29
CA MET A 290 10.33 -16.77 4.33
C MET A 290 9.90 -16.61 5.78
N GLY A 291 9.32 -15.47 6.12
CA GLY A 291 8.77 -15.27 7.47
C GLY A 291 7.42 -15.97 7.58
N ASN A 292 7.27 -16.92 8.49
CA ASN A 292 5.94 -17.48 8.78
C ASN A 292 5.25 -16.61 9.85
N ILE A 293 4.38 -15.70 9.40
CA ILE A 293 3.66 -14.74 10.27
C ILE A 293 2.42 -15.39 10.91
N TRP A 294 1.86 -16.42 10.27
CA TRP A 294 0.73 -17.22 10.76
C TRP A 294 1.13 -18.16 11.90
#